data_AF-A0A7V6AP58-F1
#
_entry.id   AF-A0A7V6AP58-F1
#
_cell.length_a   1.000
_cell.length_b   1.000
_cell.length_c   1.000
_cell.angle_alpha   90.00
_cell.angle_beta   90.00
_cell.angle_gamma   90.00
#
_symmetry.space_group_name_H-M   'P 1'
#
loop_
_entity.id
_entity.type
_entity.pdbx_description
1 polymer ?
#
loop_
_entity_poly.entity_id
_entity_poly.type
_entity_poly.pdbx_seq_one_letter_code
_entity_poly.pdbx_strand_id
1 'polypeptide(L)'
;MKLFASIITMAFAASALFGGMVSGTVFYDGPETDITVAACVEEGTIEIDLMTIPAAMLTGGPGPYTINEDTLRDGVNYWCMSLMLIGMGVESGNPAGMHPNLVTLTDGSATGVDITLTTSATIGGTITYGGDPGDICINIWDAYNEFMGEEAVLEETFCVGTLNYTLHDIPSGPKKIQAFADLNGNGVLDDGEVSEFFMGPFGEMVIVGGGGFSDTGIDVILGTGVAEAHKPETFKMSVTPNPFNAVCRIDAPAEVEIFDIAGKRVATIPASGTWDGTDEAGNSMPTGVYLARTTFEGKTRSVMLIYAK
;
A
#
# COMPACT_ATOMS: atom_id res chain seq x y z
N MET A 1 33.33 -2.02 -64.84
CA MET A 1 32.80 -3.04 -63.91
C MET A 1 33.40 -2.77 -62.53
N LYS A 2 32.80 -1.85 -61.76
CA LYS A 2 33.21 -1.51 -60.39
C LYS A 2 32.17 -2.14 -59.47
N LEU A 3 32.54 -3.20 -58.75
CA LEU A 3 31.68 -3.85 -57.77
C LEU A 3 31.60 -2.96 -56.54
N PHE A 4 30.39 -2.44 -56.27
CA PHE A 4 30.00 -1.89 -54.98
C PHE A 4 29.91 -3.03 -53.97
N ALA A 5 30.77 -3.04 -52.95
CA ALA A 5 30.60 -3.87 -51.77
C ALA A 5 29.97 -2.99 -50.68
N SER A 6 28.64 -3.01 -50.60
CA SER A 6 27.89 -2.43 -49.49
C SER A 6 28.04 -3.35 -48.28
N ILE A 7 28.84 -2.94 -47.30
CA ILE A 7 28.83 -3.52 -45.95
C ILE A 7 27.58 -2.96 -45.27
N ILE A 8 26.53 -3.77 -45.20
CA ILE A 8 25.38 -3.53 -44.33
C ILE A 8 25.79 -4.05 -42.95
N THR A 9 26.20 -3.13 -42.06
CA THR A 9 26.31 -3.41 -40.63
C THR A 9 24.88 -3.51 -40.09
N MET A 10 24.34 -4.72 -40.09
CA MET A 10 23.06 -5.03 -39.46
C MET A 10 23.31 -5.05 -37.94
N ALA A 11 23.09 -3.90 -37.29
CA ALA A 11 23.02 -3.85 -35.84
C ALA A 11 21.76 -4.62 -35.41
N PHE A 12 21.94 -5.86 -34.96
CA PHE A 12 20.94 -6.54 -34.15
C PHE A 12 20.89 -5.82 -32.80
N ALA A 13 20.02 -4.82 -32.67
CA ALA A 13 19.44 -4.50 -31.38
C ALA A 13 18.47 -5.64 -31.05
N ALA A 14 19.02 -6.75 -30.58
CA ALA A 14 18.24 -7.69 -29.81
C ALA A 14 17.91 -6.96 -28.50
N SER A 15 16.79 -6.24 -28.47
CA SER A 15 16.09 -6.03 -27.22
C SER A 15 15.61 -7.41 -26.80
N ALA A 16 16.51 -8.20 -26.21
CA ALA A 16 16.06 -9.21 -25.28
C ALA A 16 15.24 -8.42 -24.26
N LEU A 17 13.95 -8.72 -24.22
CA LEU A 17 13.11 -8.42 -23.07
C LEU A 17 13.77 -9.19 -21.93
N PHE A 18 14.79 -8.59 -21.31
CA PHE A 18 15.36 -9.11 -20.09
C PHE A 18 14.39 -8.69 -19.01
N GLY A 19 13.75 -9.68 -18.37
CA GLY A 19 13.09 -9.43 -17.11
C GLY A 19 14.06 -8.81 -16.12
N GLY A 20 13.53 -8.02 -15.20
CA GLY A 20 14.34 -7.41 -14.16
C GLY A 20 14.94 -8.48 -13.25
N MET A 21 16.15 -8.23 -12.77
CA MET A 21 16.88 -9.14 -11.90
C MET A 21 17.09 -8.52 -10.52
N VAL A 22 16.75 -9.26 -9.47
CA VAL A 22 17.13 -8.92 -8.09
C VAL A 22 17.95 -10.08 -7.51
N SER A 23 19.09 -9.77 -6.90
CA SER A 23 19.96 -10.78 -6.29
C SER A 23 20.60 -10.32 -4.99
N GLY A 24 20.89 -11.28 -4.13
CA GLY A 24 21.53 -11.06 -2.84
C GLY A 24 21.75 -12.38 -2.10
N THR A 25 21.96 -12.28 -0.80
CA THR A 25 22.11 -13.44 0.09
C THR A 25 21.09 -13.37 1.21
N VAL A 26 20.42 -14.49 1.47
CA VAL A 26 19.65 -14.67 2.70
C VAL A 26 20.58 -15.21 3.79
N PHE A 27 20.63 -14.54 4.93
CA PHE A 27 21.44 -14.90 6.09
C PHE A 27 20.57 -15.41 7.23
N TYR A 28 20.98 -16.51 7.84
CA TYR A 28 20.42 -17.03 9.07
C TYR A 28 21.50 -17.81 9.81
N ASP A 29 21.59 -17.64 11.13
CA ASP A 29 22.59 -18.28 11.98
C ASP A 29 22.01 -19.43 12.83
N GLY A 30 20.71 -19.71 12.70
CA GLY A 30 20.04 -20.81 13.38
C GLY A 30 20.28 -22.18 12.71
N PRO A 31 19.92 -23.27 13.41
CA PRO A 31 20.15 -24.64 12.95
C PRO A 31 19.20 -25.09 11.83
N GLU A 32 18.08 -24.42 11.62
CA GLU A 32 17.07 -24.74 10.61
C GLU A 32 17.51 -24.31 9.20
N THR A 33 17.39 -25.23 8.24
CA THR A 33 17.93 -25.04 6.87
C THR A 33 17.02 -25.64 5.80
N ASP A 34 15.71 -25.48 5.98
CA ASP A 34 14.71 -26.07 5.08
C ASP A 34 14.46 -25.17 3.85
N ILE A 35 13.23 -25.00 3.38
CA ILE A 35 12.96 -24.16 2.20
C ILE A 35 12.96 -22.69 2.62
N THR A 36 13.73 -21.87 1.90
CA THR A 36 13.69 -20.41 2.05
C THR A 36 13.11 -19.80 0.80
N VAL A 37 12.16 -18.88 0.96
CA VAL A 37 11.53 -18.15 -0.15
C VAL A 37 11.93 -16.69 -0.01
N ALA A 38 12.68 -16.17 -0.98
CA ALA A 38 12.96 -14.75 -1.10
C ALA A 38 12.03 -14.15 -2.16
N ALA A 39 11.35 -13.06 -1.86
CA ALA A 39 10.40 -12.42 -2.76
C ALA A 39 10.56 -10.90 -2.75
N CYS A 40 10.15 -10.24 -3.84
CA CYS A 40 10.12 -8.79 -3.94
C CYS A 40 8.74 -8.30 -4.36
N VAL A 41 8.22 -7.33 -3.62
CA VAL A 41 6.88 -6.78 -3.76
C VAL A 41 7.00 -5.31 -4.16
N GLU A 42 6.26 -4.87 -5.18
CA GLU A 42 6.28 -3.47 -5.64
C GLU A 42 5.74 -2.53 -4.54
N GLU A 43 6.38 -1.38 -4.36
CA GLU A 43 5.95 -0.35 -3.41
C GLU A 43 4.49 0.08 -3.68
N GLY A 44 3.66 0.07 -2.64
CA GLY A 44 2.23 0.38 -2.73
C GLY A 44 1.34 -0.84 -2.95
N THR A 45 1.90 -2.04 -3.07
CA THR A 45 1.12 -3.29 -3.04
C THR A 45 0.66 -3.60 -1.61
N ILE A 46 -0.65 -3.59 -1.38
CA ILE A 46 -1.25 -3.76 -0.04
C ILE A 46 -1.70 -5.19 0.27
N GLU A 47 -1.71 -6.08 -0.73
CA GLU A 47 -2.04 -7.51 -0.56
C GLU A 47 -0.90 -8.35 -1.12
N ILE A 48 -0.38 -9.26 -0.29
CA ILE A 48 0.73 -10.15 -0.67
C ILE A 48 0.16 -11.53 -0.96
N ASP A 49 0.29 -11.96 -2.22
CA ASP A 49 0.07 -13.34 -2.63
C ASP A 49 1.40 -13.97 -3.04
N LEU A 50 1.93 -14.86 -2.19
CA LEU A 50 3.20 -15.54 -2.40
C LEU A 50 3.25 -16.35 -3.72
N MET A 51 2.11 -16.66 -4.32
CA MET A 51 2.02 -17.42 -5.57
C MET A 51 2.14 -16.54 -6.82
N THR A 52 1.99 -15.22 -6.70
CA THR A 52 1.96 -14.29 -7.84
C THR A 52 3.06 -13.25 -7.82
N ILE A 53 3.67 -13.00 -6.64
CA ILE A 53 4.79 -12.08 -6.53
C ILE A 53 6.10 -12.69 -7.08
N PRO A 54 7.01 -11.87 -7.61
CA PRO A 54 8.36 -12.31 -7.99
C PRO A 54 9.09 -12.97 -6.81
N ALA A 55 9.49 -14.22 -6.96
CA ALA A 55 10.12 -14.98 -5.89
C ALA A 55 11.18 -15.98 -6.37
N ALA A 56 12.11 -16.32 -5.48
CA ALA A 56 13.11 -17.35 -5.63
C ALA A 56 13.00 -18.34 -4.47
N MET A 57 12.95 -19.63 -4.78
CA MET A 57 12.97 -20.70 -3.78
C MET A 57 14.37 -21.28 -3.66
N LEU A 58 14.89 -21.31 -2.43
CA LEU A 58 16.17 -21.91 -2.10
C LEU A 58 15.92 -23.23 -1.40
N THR A 59 16.29 -24.33 -2.06
CA THR A 59 16.24 -25.67 -1.48
C THR A 59 17.55 -25.95 -0.74
N GLY A 60 17.49 -26.13 0.59
CA GLY A 60 18.66 -26.34 1.44
C GLY A 60 19.02 -25.14 2.33
N GLY A 61 18.08 -24.22 2.52
CA GLY A 61 18.15 -23.15 3.48
C GLY A 61 18.66 -21.81 2.93
N PRO A 62 18.95 -20.87 3.84
CA PRO A 62 19.45 -19.55 3.53
C PRO A 62 20.76 -19.58 2.73
N GLY A 63 20.89 -18.66 1.79
CA GLY A 63 22.01 -18.61 0.88
C GLY A 63 21.83 -17.60 -0.24
N PRO A 64 22.68 -17.65 -1.28
CA PRO A 64 22.56 -16.76 -2.43
C PRO A 64 21.27 -17.03 -3.19
N TYR A 65 20.60 -15.98 -3.63
CA TYR A 65 19.36 -16.07 -4.40
C TYR A 65 19.38 -15.12 -5.61
N THR A 66 18.53 -15.41 -6.58
CA THR A 66 18.28 -14.55 -7.74
C THR A 66 16.84 -14.70 -8.17
N ILE A 67 16.11 -13.59 -8.17
CA ILE A 67 14.79 -13.45 -8.78
C ILE A 67 15.01 -12.85 -10.17
N ASN A 68 14.51 -13.51 -11.21
CA ASN A 68 14.64 -13.06 -12.59
C ASN A 68 13.29 -13.21 -13.28
N GLU A 69 12.53 -12.11 -13.32
CA GLU A 69 11.12 -12.10 -13.68
C GLU A 69 10.81 -10.87 -14.55
N ASP A 70 9.96 -11.04 -15.56
CA ASP A 70 9.56 -9.96 -16.48
C ASP A 70 8.74 -8.86 -15.81
N THR A 71 8.18 -9.15 -14.63
CA THR A 71 7.39 -8.21 -13.82
C THR A 71 8.25 -7.23 -13.02
N LEU A 72 9.55 -7.49 -12.88
CA LEU A 72 10.51 -6.57 -12.26
C LEU A 72 10.94 -5.50 -13.27
N ARG A 73 10.79 -4.22 -12.90
CA ARG A 73 10.91 -3.07 -13.81
C ARG A 73 11.89 -2.02 -13.29
N ASP A 74 12.63 -1.40 -14.21
CA ASP A 74 13.52 -0.29 -13.90
C ASP A 74 12.78 0.94 -13.37
N GLY A 75 13.39 1.60 -12.39
CA GLY A 75 12.84 2.81 -11.77
C GLY A 75 11.61 2.57 -10.88
N VAL A 76 11.22 1.31 -10.67
CA VAL A 76 10.19 0.91 -9.71
C VAL A 76 10.87 0.49 -8.40
N ASN A 77 10.26 0.88 -7.28
CA ASN A 77 10.72 0.52 -5.94
C ASN A 77 10.08 -0.78 -5.48
N TYR A 78 10.86 -1.62 -4.81
CA TYR A 78 10.43 -2.91 -4.29
C TYR A 78 10.83 -3.07 -2.83
N TRP A 79 9.97 -3.71 -2.06
CA TRP A 79 10.32 -4.31 -0.78
C TRP A 79 10.71 -5.76 -1.01
N CYS A 80 11.92 -6.15 -0.59
CA CYS A 80 12.36 -7.53 -0.69
C CYS A 80 12.39 -8.18 0.69
N MET A 81 11.79 -9.36 0.79
CA MET A 81 11.57 -10.10 2.03
C MET A 81 11.91 -11.56 1.85
N SER A 82 12.11 -12.27 2.95
CA SER A 82 12.33 -13.70 2.91
C SER A 82 11.68 -14.39 4.10
N LEU A 83 11.12 -15.56 3.84
CA LEU A 83 10.47 -16.43 4.82
C LEU A 83 11.10 -17.82 4.73
N MET A 84 11.36 -18.44 5.88
CA MET A 84 11.75 -19.85 5.94
C MET A 84 10.53 -20.70 6.26
N LEU A 85 10.32 -21.76 5.48
CA LEU A 85 9.30 -22.76 5.71
C LEU A 85 9.99 -23.95 6.35
N ILE A 86 9.65 -24.26 7.61
CA ILE A 86 10.22 -25.38 8.36
C ILE A 86 9.25 -26.56 8.30
N GLY A 87 9.72 -27.72 7.82
CA GLY A 87 8.91 -28.92 7.68
C GLY A 87 7.99 -28.85 6.45
N MET A 88 6.68 -28.96 6.67
CA MET A 88 5.68 -28.90 5.58
C MET A 88 4.79 -27.65 5.66
N GLY A 89 5.12 -26.69 6.53
CA GLY A 89 4.23 -25.58 6.86
C GLY A 89 4.94 -24.25 7.07
N VAL A 90 4.10 -23.23 7.18
CA VAL A 90 4.44 -21.92 7.71
C VAL A 90 3.81 -21.80 9.09
N GLU A 91 4.58 -21.36 10.07
CA GLU A 91 4.14 -21.18 11.45
C GLU A 91 4.76 -19.90 12.02
N SER A 92 4.03 -19.24 12.92
CA SER A 92 4.59 -18.14 13.70
C SER A 92 5.93 -18.52 14.34
N GLY A 93 6.91 -17.63 14.26
CA GLY A 93 8.26 -17.85 14.79
C GLY A 93 9.21 -18.53 13.80
N ASN A 94 8.71 -19.03 12.66
CA ASN A 94 9.58 -19.42 11.56
C ASN A 94 10.47 -18.24 11.14
N PRO A 95 11.75 -18.48 10.81
CA PRO A 95 12.67 -17.41 10.46
C PRO A 95 12.16 -16.53 9.32
N ALA A 96 12.09 -15.23 9.56
CA ALA A 96 11.61 -14.25 8.59
C ALA A 96 12.46 -12.98 8.64
N GLY A 97 12.38 -12.17 7.59
CA GLY A 97 13.05 -10.88 7.55
C GLY A 97 12.88 -10.13 6.23
N MET A 98 13.44 -8.92 6.20
CA MET A 98 13.36 -8.00 5.08
C MET A 98 14.69 -7.30 4.81
N HIS A 99 14.90 -6.93 3.54
CA HIS A 99 15.93 -5.95 3.21
C HIS A 99 15.55 -4.60 3.84
N PRO A 100 16.48 -3.91 4.53
CA PRO A 100 16.16 -2.72 5.32
C PRO A 100 15.73 -1.49 4.50
N ASN A 101 15.96 -1.47 3.19
CA ASN A 101 15.65 -0.33 2.34
C ASN A 101 14.80 -0.76 1.14
N LEU A 102 14.17 0.22 0.48
CA LEU A 102 13.59 0.00 -0.84
C LEU A 102 14.68 -0.36 -1.85
N VAL A 103 14.36 -1.30 -2.73
CA VAL A 103 15.21 -1.78 -3.81
C VAL A 103 14.70 -1.19 -5.12
N THR A 104 15.56 -0.48 -5.84
CA THR A 104 15.24 0.05 -7.18
C THR A 104 16.15 -0.60 -8.20
N LEU A 105 15.57 -1.13 -9.28
CA LEU A 105 16.36 -1.67 -10.38
C LEU A 105 16.97 -0.53 -11.21
N THR A 106 18.23 -0.71 -11.60
CA THR A 106 18.96 0.16 -12.51
C THR A 106 19.56 -0.69 -13.62
N ASP A 107 19.31 -0.32 -14.88
CA ASP A 107 19.76 -1.06 -16.07
C ASP A 107 19.32 -2.54 -16.05
N GLY A 108 18.10 -2.80 -15.58
CA GLY A 108 17.48 -4.11 -15.47
C GLY A 108 17.91 -4.92 -14.25
N SER A 109 18.68 -4.36 -13.30
CA SER A 109 19.21 -5.15 -12.19
C SER A 109 19.32 -4.42 -10.84
N ALA A 110 19.21 -5.19 -9.76
CA ALA A 110 19.60 -4.82 -8.41
C ALA A 110 20.39 -5.98 -7.76
N THR A 111 21.51 -5.68 -7.13
CA THR A 111 22.41 -6.67 -6.51
C THR A 111 22.76 -6.26 -5.09
N GLY A 112 23.14 -7.21 -4.24
CA GLY A 112 23.45 -6.93 -2.83
C GLY A 112 22.20 -6.67 -1.99
N VAL A 113 21.07 -7.24 -2.43
CA VAL A 113 19.80 -7.17 -1.72
C VAL A 113 19.79 -8.27 -0.65
N ASP A 114 20.59 -8.03 0.38
CA ASP A 114 20.81 -9.00 1.45
C ASP A 114 19.66 -8.94 2.46
N ILE A 115 19.22 -10.11 2.92
CA ILE A 115 18.10 -10.28 3.85
C ILE A 115 18.56 -11.13 5.02
N THR A 116 18.43 -10.61 6.23
CA THR A 116 18.73 -11.37 7.45
C THR A 116 17.45 -11.94 8.01
N LEU A 117 17.45 -13.20 8.43
CA LEU A 117 16.32 -13.85 9.10
C LEU A 117 16.57 -13.93 10.60
N THR A 118 15.51 -13.79 11.39
CA THR A 118 15.50 -14.10 12.83
C THR A 118 14.20 -14.84 13.16
N THR A 119 14.15 -15.51 14.31
CA THR A 119 12.95 -16.22 14.81
C THR A 119 12.07 -15.35 15.71
N SER A 120 12.63 -14.26 16.22
CA SER A 120 11.90 -13.20 16.91
C SER A 120 12.54 -11.84 16.61
N ALA A 121 11.80 -10.77 16.86
CA ALA A 121 12.31 -9.41 16.77
C ALA A 121 11.69 -8.51 17.85
N THR A 122 12.29 -7.33 18.03
CA THR A 122 11.69 -6.23 18.80
C THR A 122 10.87 -5.39 17.84
N ILE A 123 9.68 -4.96 18.25
CA ILE A 123 8.88 -3.99 17.53
C ILE A 123 8.55 -2.76 18.35
N GLY A 124 8.35 -1.63 17.69
CA GLY A 124 8.06 -0.38 18.38
C GLY A 124 7.45 0.69 17.50
N GLY A 125 6.83 1.65 18.16
CA GLY A 125 6.15 2.75 17.49
C GLY A 125 5.44 3.65 18.49
N THR A 126 4.58 4.50 17.94
CA THR A 126 3.80 5.48 18.68
C THR A 126 2.31 5.28 18.46
N ILE A 127 1.53 5.53 19.50
CA ILE A 127 0.08 5.45 19.46
C ILE A 127 -0.47 6.86 19.62
N THR A 128 -1.22 7.32 18.64
CA THR A 128 -1.99 8.55 18.74
C THR A 128 -3.35 8.23 19.33
N TYR A 129 -3.58 8.63 20.58
CA TYR A 129 -4.84 8.40 21.29
C TYR A 129 -5.18 9.62 22.16
N GLY A 130 -6.46 10.00 22.19
CA GLY A 130 -6.96 11.14 22.95
C GLY A 130 -7.43 10.82 24.37
N GLY A 131 -7.56 9.54 24.74
CA GLY A 131 -7.95 9.08 26.07
C GLY A 131 -6.75 8.87 27.01
N ASP A 132 -6.92 8.04 28.04
CA ASP A 132 -5.85 7.72 28.99
C ASP A 132 -4.84 6.74 28.36
N PRO A 133 -3.55 7.08 28.26
CA PRO A 133 -2.52 6.16 27.80
C PRO A 133 -2.41 4.88 28.64
N GLY A 134 -2.86 4.91 29.90
CA GLY A 134 -2.90 3.76 30.80
C GLY A 134 -3.78 2.61 30.31
N ASP A 135 -4.74 2.91 29.44
CA ASP A 135 -5.72 1.96 28.91
C ASP A 135 -5.23 1.27 27.63
N ILE A 136 -4.01 1.56 27.16
CA ILE A 136 -3.58 1.10 25.83
C ILE A 136 -3.03 -0.32 25.86
N CYS A 137 -3.62 -1.17 25.03
CA CYS A 137 -3.14 -2.52 24.75
C CYS A 137 -2.89 -2.72 23.25
N ILE A 138 -2.03 -3.69 22.93
CA ILE A 138 -1.60 -4.03 21.57
C ILE A 138 -1.78 -5.53 21.37
N ASN A 139 -2.60 -5.90 20.39
CA ASN A 139 -2.71 -7.26 19.91
C ASN A 139 -1.70 -7.52 18.78
N ILE A 140 -1.04 -8.67 18.88
CA ILE A 140 -0.22 -9.25 17.82
C ILE A 140 -1.00 -10.41 17.23
N TRP A 141 -1.28 -10.33 15.93
CA TRP A 141 -1.99 -11.36 15.20
C TRP A 141 -1.03 -12.08 14.24
N ASP A 142 -1.05 -13.40 14.25
CA ASP A 142 -0.34 -14.22 13.28
C ASP A 142 -1.08 -14.26 11.94
N ALA A 143 -0.43 -13.76 10.88
CA ALA A 143 -1.07 -13.56 9.58
C ALA A 143 -0.69 -14.61 8.53
N TYR A 144 0.01 -15.69 8.89
CA TYR A 144 0.34 -16.76 7.95
C TYR A 144 -0.90 -17.40 7.31
N ASN A 145 -1.97 -17.54 8.08
CA ASN A 145 -3.24 -18.10 7.62
C ASN A 145 -3.89 -17.28 6.50
N GLU A 146 -3.61 -15.98 6.42
CA GLU A 146 -4.17 -15.11 5.37
C GLU A 146 -3.63 -15.49 3.97
N PHE A 147 -2.41 -16.04 3.88
CA PHE A 147 -1.89 -16.59 2.61
C PHE A 147 -2.65 -17.82 2.11
N MET A 148 -3.40 -18.49 2.99
CA MET A 148 -4.27 -19.61 2.66
C MET A 148 -5.74 -19.21 2.55
N GLY A 149 -6.04 -17.91 2.64
CA GLY A 149 -7.41 -17.38 2.61
C GLY A 149 -8.19 -17.57 3.92
N GLU A 150 -7.49 -17.81 5.03
CA GLU A 150 -8.06 -17.89 6.38
C GLU A 150 -7.78 -16.60 7.17
N GLU A 151 -8.44 -16.41 8.31
CA GLU A 151 -8.25 -15.22 9.15
C GLU A 151 -6.97 -15.30 9.99
N ALA A 152 -6.36 -14.15 10.26
CA ALA A 152 -5.26 -14.04 11.21
C ALA A 152 -5.69 -14.48 12.63
N VAL A 153 -4.76 -15.08 13.37
CA VAL A 153 -5.04 -15.63 14.71
C VAL A 153 -4.37 -14.77 15.77
N LEU A 154 -5.10 -14.37 16.81
CA LEU A 154 -4.54 -13.63 17.93
C LEU A 154 -3.46 -14.48 18.62
N GLU A 155 -2.24 -13.95 18.68
CA GLU A 155 -1.08 -14.62 19.25
C GLU A 155 -0.83 -14.15 20.68
N GLU A 156 -0.78 -12.83 20.89
CA GLU A 156 -0.51 -12.24 22.20
C GLU A 156 -1.07 -10.82 22.31
N THR A 157 -1.38 -10.41 23.55
CA THR A 157 -1.83 -9.06 23.89
C THR A 157 -0.91 -8.42 24.92
N PHE A 158 -0.47 -7.20 24.64
CA PHE A 158 0.44 -6.42 25.48
C PHE A 158 -0.22 -5.11 25.92
N CYS A 159 -0.55 -4.98 27.21
CA CYS A 159 -1.02 -3.72 27.77
C CYS A 159 0.17 -2.85 28.17
N VAL A 160 0.44 -1.84 27.34
CA VAL A 160 1.67 -1.05 27.39
C VAL A 160 1.55 0.16 28.32
N GLY A 161 0.35 0.70 28.52
CA GLY A 161 0.11 1.84 29.42
C GLY A 161 0.87 3.12 29.02
N THR A 162 1.28 3.23 27.76
CA THR A 162 2.07 4.33 27.21
C THR A 162 1.77 4.53 25.73
N LEU A 163 1.94 5.76 25.24
CA LEU A 163 1.80 6.09 23.82
C LEU A 163 3.07 5.82 23.00
N ASN A 164 4.21 5.55 23.64
CA ASN A 164 5.42 5.11 22.94
C ASN A 164 5.76 3.72 23.45
N TYR A 165 5.72 2.73 22.58
CA TYR A 165 5.84 1.33 23.00
C TYR A 165 7.04 0.64 22.35
N THR A 166 7.51 -0.39 23.02
CA THR A 166 8.50 -1.33 22.51
C THR A 166 8.15 -2.70 23.06
N LEU A 167 7.91 -3.65 22.18
CA LEU A 167 7.61 -5.04 22.51
C LEU A 167 8.80 -5.89 22.07
N HIS A 168 9.28 -6.75 22.95
CA HIS A 168 10.42 -7.61 22.70
C HIS A 168 9.96 -9.03 22.41
N ASP A 169 10.84 -9.80 21.78
CA ASP A 169 10.66 -11.24 21.58
C ASP A 169 9.38 -11.61 20.80
N ILE A 170 8.92 -10.72 19.92
CA ILE A 170 7.76 -11.00 19.06
C ILE A 170 8.17 -12.07 18.04
N PRO A 171 7.44 -13.20 17.95
CA PRO A 171 7.73 -14.24 16.98
C PRO A 171 7.73 -13.70 15.55
N SER A 172 8.73 -14.14 14.78
CA SER A 172 8.92 -13.68 13.40
C SER A 172 7.87 -14.24 12.44
N GLY A 173 7.70 -13.55 11.31
CA GLY A 173 6.73 -13.87 10.27
C GLY A 173 5.84 -12.66 9.91
N PRO A 174 4.89 -12.87 8.99
CA PRO A 174 3.83 -11.90 8.71
C PRO A 174 2.92 -11.75 9.93
N LYS A 175 2.73 -10.51 10.38
CA LYS A 175 1.89 -10.14 11.52
C LYS A 175 0.93 -9.02 11.15
N LYS A 176 -0.12 -8.89 11.95
CA LYS A 176 -0.92 -7.65 12.03
C LYS A 176 -0.82 -7.11 13.44
N ILE A 177 -0.65 -5.80 13.55
CA ILE A 177 -0.49 -5.11 14.83
C ILE A 177 -1.72 -4.24 15.03
N GLN A 178 -2.45 -4.46 16.12
CA GLN A 178 -3.66 -3.72 16.42
C GLN A 178 -3.52 -3.07 17.79
N ALA A 179 -3.64 -1.74 17.85
CA ALA A 179 -3.78 -1.07 19.13
C ALA A 179 -5.27 -0.99 19.50
N PHE A 180 -5.57 -0.98 20.79
CA PHE A 180 -6.89 -0.66 21.30
C PHE A 180 -6.83 -0.02 22.68
N ALA A 181 -7.92 0.67 23.04
CA ALA A 181 -8.12 1.22 24.38
C ALA A 181 -8.98 0.26 25.22
N ASP A 182 -8.35 -0.45 26.14
CA ASP A 182 -8.95 -1.33 27.15
C ASP A 182 -9.56 -0.48 28.28
N LEU A 183 -10.81 -0.07 28.08
CA LEU A 183 -11.50 0.87 28.97
C LEU A 183 -11.94 0.21 30.28
N ASN A 184 -11.94 -1.12 30.34
CA ASN A 184 -12.40 -1.88 31.49
C ASN A 184 -11.27 -2.63 32.22
N GLY A 185 -10.05 -2.65 31.67
CA GLY A 185 -8.83 -3.15 32.28
C GLY A 185 -8.72 -4.67 32.27
N ASN A 186 -9.38 -5.36 31.33
CA ASN A 186 -9.35 -6.83 31.24
C ASN A 186 -8.30 -7.37 30.25
N GLY A 187 -7.65 -6.50 29.49
CA GLY A 187 -6.68 -6.85 28.45
C GLY A 187 -7.28 -7.55 27.23
N VAL A 188 -8.58 -7.40 26.99
CA VAL A 188 -9.32 -8.02 25.89
C VAL A 188 -10.09 -6.95 25.15
N LEU A 189 -9.97 -6.93 23.82
CA LEU A 189 -10.74 -6.01 23.00
C LEU A 189 -12.24 -6.32 23.09
N ASP A 190 -13.02 -5.39 23.61
CA ASP A 190 -14.46 -5.53 23.82
C ASP A 190 -15.31 -4.62 22.91
N ASP A 191 -16.59 -4.99 22.76
CA ASP A 191 -17.57 -4.17 22.04
C ASP A 191 -17.68 -2.77 22.65
N GLY A 192 -17.37 -1.75 21.85
CA GLY A 192 -17.43 -0.34 22.24
C GLY A 192 -16.07 0.28 22.57
N GLU A 193 -15.01 -0.52 22.60
CA GLU A 193 -13.63 -0.03 22.67
C GLU A 193 -13.15 0.42 21.29
N VAL A 194 -12.26 1.42 21.29
CA VAL A 194 -11.65 1.88 20.05
C VAL A 194 -10.43 1.04 19.75
N SER A 195 -10.33 0.57 18.51
CA SER A 195 -9.20 -0.21 18.03
C SER A 195 -8.87 0.15 16.60
N GLU A 196 -7.59 0.09 16.23
CA GLU A 196 -7.15 0.29 14.85
C GLU A 196 -5.94 -0.59 14.56
N PHE A 197 -5.83 -1.07 13.33
CA PHE A 197 -4.63 -1.75 12.86
C PHE A 197 -3.57 -0.75 12.43
N PHE A 198 -2.30 -1.12 12.61
CA PHE A 198 -1.20 -0.45 11.94
C PHE A 198 -1.38 -0.55 10.42
N MET A 199 -1.20 0.56 9.71
CA MET A 199 -1.23 0.62 8.25
C MET A 199 0.17 0.88 7.72
N GLY A 200 0.84 -0.19 7.30
CA GLY A 200 2.19 -0.17 6.76
C GLY A 200 2.24 -0.24 5.22
N PRO A 201 3.42 -0.52 4.66
CA PRO A 201 3.62 -0.65 3.21
C PRO A 201 2.83 -1.79 2.56
N PHE A 202 2.39 -2.77 3.33
CA PHE A 202 1.63 -3.95 2.89
C PHE A 202 0.21 -3.96 3.46
N GLY A 203 -0.42 -2.79 3.55
CA GLY A 203 -1.71 -2.66 4.23
C GLY A 203 -1.57 -2.91 5.73
N GLU A 204 -2.40 -3.79 6.29
CA GLU A 204 -2.35 -4.15 7.71
C GLU A 204 -1.21 -5.10 8.07
N MET A 205 -0.56 -5.71 7.06
CA MET A 205 0.49 -6.68 7.27
C MET A 205 1.85 -6.01 7.50
N VAL A 206 2.61 -6.56 8.44
CA VAL A 206 4.02 -6.26 8.67
C VAL A 206 4.81 -7.56 8.69
N ILE A 207 6.04 -7.55 8.18
CA ILE A 207 6.96 -8.67 8.36
C ILE A 207 7.81 -8.39 9.59
N VAL A 208 7.61 -9.16 10.65
CA VAL A 208 8.42 -9.12 11.86
C VAL A 208 9.56 -10.12 11.70
N GLY A 209 10.80 -9.70 11.96
CA GLY A 209 11.97 -10.56 11.83
C GLY A 209 13.26 -9.76 11.64
N GLY A 210 14.21 -10.33 10.91
CA GLY A 210 15.50 -9.70 10.69
C GLY A 210 15.42 -8.54 9.69
N GLY A 211 15.84 -7.35 10.11
CA GLY A 211 15.89 -6.16 9.25
C GLY A 211 14.51 -5.58 8.90
N GLY A 212 14.51 -4.50 8.12
CA GLY A 212 13.27 -3.82 7.70
C GLY A 212 12.62 -2.98 8.79
N PHE A 213 11.28 -3.00 8.81
CA PHE A 213 10.41 -2.23 9.73
C PHE A 213 10.26 -2.83 11.12
N SER A 214 10.96 -3.94 11.41
CA SER A 214 10.80 -4.65 12.66
C SER A 214 10.99 -3.71 13.85
N ASP A 215 12.02 -2.87 13.88
CA ASP A 215 12.46 -2.25 15.15
C ASP A 215 11.67 -0.99 15.55
N THR A 216 11.20 -0.18 14.59
CA THR A 216 10.53 1.12 14.85
C THR A 216 9.62 1.53 13.69
N GLY A 217 8.64 2.41 13.95
CA GLY A 217 7.80 3.02 12.91
C GLY A 217 6.44 2.35 12.72
N ILE A 218 6.04 1.48 13.65
CA ILE A 218 4.71 0.88 13.71
C ILE A 218 3.78 1.85 14.45
N ASP A 219 3.42 2.95 13.79
CA ASP A 219 2.60 4.01 14.39
C ASP A 219 1.10 3.75 14.17
N VAL A 220 0.31 3.72 15.25
CA VAL A 220 -1.14 3.47 15.19
C VAL A 220 -1.92 4.71 15.62
N ILE A 221 -2.97 5.06 14.89
CA ILE A 221 -3.85 6.19 15.22
C ILE A 221 -5.19 5.64 15.67
N LEU A 222 -5.46 5.68 16.97
CA LEU A 222 -6.77 5.33 17.52
C LEU A 222 -7.72 6.51 17.33
N GLY A 223 -8.75 6.31 16.51
CA GLY A 223 -9.83 7.26 16.34
C GLY A 223 -10.48 7.61 17.69
N THR A 224 -10.98 8.84 17.84
CA THR A 224 -11.53 9.36 19.10
C THR A 224 -12.91 8.80 19.48
N GLY A 225 -13.28 7.60 19.02
CA GLY A 225 -14.61 7.01 19.25
C GLY A 225 -15.77 7.77 18.58
N VAL A 226 -15.48 8.88 17.89
CA VAL A 226 -16.37 9.44 16.88
C VAL A 226 -16.06 8.66 15.61
N ALA A 227 -17.03 7.86 15.16
CA ALA A 227 -16.93 7.14 13.89
C ALA A 227 -16.71 8.14 12.74
N GLU A 228 -15.45 8.46 12.46
CA GLU A 228 -15.07 8.94 11.14
C GLU A 228 -15.08 7.71 10.25
N ALA A 229 -16.24 7.50 9.61
CA ALA A 229 -16.44 6.44 8.65
C ALA A 229 -15.21 6.30 7.74
N HIS A 230 -14.58 5.12 7.78
CA HIS A 230 -13.57 4.71 6.80
C HIS A 230 -14.03 5.16 5.42
N LYS A 231 -13.22 5.97 4.74
CA LYS A 231 -13.40 6.25 3.32
C LYS A 231 -12.44 5.35 2.54
N PRO A 232 -12.95 4.31 1.86
CA PRO A 232 -12.34 3.85 0.63
C PRO A 232 -13.03 4.50 -0.58
N GLU A 233 -12.19 5.15 -1.37
CA GLU A 233 -12.18 5.26 -2.84
C GLU A 233 -13.22 6.10 -3.62
N THR A 234 -12.68 7.18 -4.19
CA THR A 234 -13.01 7.85 -5.47
C THR A 234 -14.40 8.46 -5.73
N PHE A 235 -15.06 9.04 -4.74
CA PHE A 235 -16.02 10.13 -5.03
C PHE A 235 -15.27 11.41 -5.43
N LYS A 236 -14.78 11.49 -6.67
CA LYS A 236 -14.01 12.62 -7.23
C LYS A 236 -14.79 13.27 -8.38
N MET A 237 -14.83 14.60 -8.38
CA MET A 237 -15.24 15.40 -9.54
C MET A 237 -14.04 16.24 -9.96
N SER A 238 -13.71 16.24 -11.24
CA SER A 238 -12.64 17.05 -11.82
C SER A 238 -13.16 17.93 -12.94
N VAL A 239 -12.61 19.13 -13.06
CA VAL A 239 -12.97 20.11 -14.08
C VAL A 239 -11.72 20.54 -14.81
N THR A 240 -11.70 20.37 -16.14
CA THR A 240 -10.55 20.71 -16.97
C THR A 240 -11.00 21.27 -18.32
N PRO A 241 -10.46 22.41 -18.80
CA PRO A 241 -9.56 23.32 -18.11
C PRO A 241 -10.34 24.40 -17.33
N ASN A 242 -10.07 24.53 -16.03
CA ASN A 242 -10.57 25.60 -15.15
C ASN A 242 -9.40 25.94 -14.20
N PRO A 243 -9.03 27.22 -13.98
CA PRO A 243 -9.78 28.46 -14.26
C PRO A 243 -9.47 29.19 -15.59
N PHE A 244 -10.42 30.02 -16.05
CA PHE A 244 -10.38 30.99 -17.18
C PHE A 244 -10.59 30.47 -18.63
N ASN A 245 -11.39 29.41 -18.84
CA ASN A 245 -11.75 28.97 -20.19
C ASN A 245 -13.24 29.12 -20.47
N ALA A 246 -13.58 29.42 -21.73
CA ALA A 246 -14.96 29.49 -22.21
C ALA A 246 -15.63 28.10 -22.33
N VAL A 247 -14.86 27.02 -22.16
CA VAL A 247 -15.35 25.65 -22.22
C VAL A 247 -14.59 24.81 -21.19
N CYS A 248 -15.30 24.06 -20.36
CA CYS A 248 -14.72 23.12 -19.42
C CYS A 248 -15.35 21.73 -19.55
N ARG A 249 -14.52 20.70 -19.49
CA ARG A 249 -14.93 19.31 -19.31
C ARG A 249 -15.08 19.04 -17.82
N ILE A 250 -16.15 18.37 -17.44
CA ILE A 250 -16.42 17.94 -16.08
C ILE A 250 -16.55 16.42 -16.09
N ASP A 251 -15.67 15.76 -15.34
CA ASP A 251 -15.69 14.32 -15.13
C ASP A 251 -16.12 14.04 -13.68
N ALA A 252 -17.17 13.23 -13.55
CA ALA A 252 -17.87 12.91 -12.31
C ALA A 252 -18.46 11.48 -12.39
N PRO A 253 -18.81 10.84 -11.27
CA PRO A 253 -19.40 9.50 -11.28
C PRO A 253 -20.89 9.47 -11.64
N ALA A 254 -21.55 10.63 -11.69
CA ALA A 254 -22.96 10.78 -12.00
C ALA A 254 -23.22 12.09 -12.75
N GLU A 255 -24.47 12.31 -13.15
CA GLU A 255 -24.93 13.57 -13.76
C GLU A 255 -24.49 14.79 -12.92
N VAL A 256 -24.14 15.87 -13.63
CA VAL A 256 -23.66 17.12 -13.04
C VAL A 256 -24.68 18.21 -13.31
N GLU A 257 -25.17 18.83 -12.24
CA GLU A 257 -25.98 20.03 -12.28
C GLU A 257 -25.08 21.27 -12.10
N ILE A 258 -25.29 22.31 -12.92
CA ILE A 258 -24.55 23.56 -12.86
C ILE A 258 -25.48 24.67 -12.37
N PHE A 259 -25.03 25.45 -11.39
CA PHE A 259 -25.77 26.54 -10.76
C PHE A 259 -25.05 27.87 -10.90
N ASP A 260 -25.80 28.96 -11.02
CA ASP A 260 -25.27 30.30 -10.84
C ASP A 260 -25.04 30.63 -9.34
N ILE A 261 -24.46 31.81 -9.06
CA ILE A 261 -24.18 32.26 -7.69
C ILE A 261 -25.46 32.52 -6.87
N ALA A 262 -26.62 32.69 -7.52
CA ALA A 262 -27.91 32.81 -6.86
C ALA A 262 -28.53 31.44 -6.54
N GLY A 263 -27.86 30.34 -6.90
CA GLY A 263 -28.32 28.97 -6.68
C GLY A 263 -29.37 28.51 -7.70
N LYS A 264 -29.58 29.25 -8.80
CA LYS A 264 -30.46 28.82 -9.88
C LYS A 264 -29.71 27.82 -10.75
N ARG A 265 -30.33 26.67 -11.05
CA ARG A 265 -29.77 25.70 -12.00
C ARG A 265 -29.81 26.28 -13.41
N VAL A 266 -28.67 26.21 -14.10
CA VAL A 266 -28.48 26.79 -15.44
C VAL A 266 -28.28 25.71 -16.49
N ALA A 267 -27.66 24.58 -16.14
CA ALA A 267 -27.46 23.46 -17.04
C ALA A 267 -27.38 22.13 -16.29
N THR A 268 -27.62 21.04 -17.01
CA THR A 268 -27.36 19.67 -16.58
C THR A 268 -26.56 18.96 -17.67
N ILE A 269 -25.47 18.31 -17.29
CA ILE A 269 -24.58 17.59 -18.23
C ILE A 269 -24.33 16.15 -17.74
N PRO A 270 -24.03 15.20 -18.65
CA PRO A 270 -23.72 13.83 -18.26
C PRO A 270 -22.44 13.73 -17.43
N ALA A 271 -22.24 12.56 -16.82
CA ALA A 271 -21.12 12.24 -15.92
C ALA A 271 -19.72 12.60 -16.47
N SER A 272 -19.52 12.52 -17.79
CA SER A 272 -18.33 13.03 -18.47
C SER A 272 -18.78 13.98 -19.58
N GLY A 273 -19.07 15.21 -19.19
CA GLY A 273 -19.73 16.22 -20.03
C GLY A 273 -18.87 17.45 -20.27
N THR A 274 -19.20 18.22 -21.30
CA THR A 274 -18.59 19.53 -21.55
C THR A 274 -19.62 20.62 -21.34
N TRP A 275 -19.25 21.66 -20.60
CA TRP A 275 -20.04 22.87 -20.45
C TRP A 275 -19.32 24.03 -21.15
N ASP A 276 -20.03 24.70 -22.04
CA ASP A 276 -19.54 25.80 -22.89
C ASP A 276 -20.03 27.18 -22.41
N GLY A 277 -20.58 27.25 -21.20
CA GLY A 277 -21.15 28.48 -20.65
C GLY A 277 -22.53 28.83 -21.19
N THR A 278 -23.29 27.86 -21.70
CA THR A 278 -24.70 28.05 -22.08
C THR A 278 -25.66 27.46 -21.05
N ASP A 279 -26.89 27.99 -20.99
CA ASP A 279 -27.99 27.39 -20.23
C ASP A 279 -28.71 26.28 -21.01
N GLU A 280 -29.69 25.61 -20.39
CA GLU A 280 -30.52 24.57 -21.03
C GLU A 280 -31.27 25.05 -22.30
N ALA A 281 -31.47 26.35 -22.46
CA ALA A 281 -32.12 26.96 -23.62
C ALA A 281 -31.10 27.43 -24.69
N GLY A 282 -29.81 27.18 -24.48
CA GLY A 282 -28.72 27.58 -25.37
C GLY A 282 -28.35 29.07 -25.27
N ASN A 283 -28.86 29.79 -24.26
CA ASN A 283 -28.47 31.18 -24.05
C ASN A 283 -27.10 31.23 -23.37
N SER A 284 -26.27 32.16 -23.83
CA SER A 284 -24.95 32.34 -23.27
C SER A 284 -25.01 33.01 -21.88
N MET A 285 -24.38 32.37 -20.90
CA MET A 285 -24.34 32.82 -19.51
C MET A 285 -23.30 33.95 -19.31
N PRO A 286 -23.46 34.84 -18.32
CA PRO A 286 -22.48 35.88 -18.03
C PRO A 286 -21.16 35.31 -17.50
N THR A 287 -20.05 36.00 -17.74
CA THR A 287 -18.77 35.74 -17.05
C THR A 287 -19.00 35.80 -15.54
N GLY A 288 -18.52 34.79 -14.80
CA GLY A 288 -18.78 34.70 -13.37
C GLY A 288 -18.41 33.36 -12.74
N VAL A 289 -18.82 33.21 -11.48
CA VAL A 289 -18.62 31.99 -10.70
C VAL A 289 -19.86 31.13 -10.77
N TYR A 290 -19.67 29.84 -11.02
CA TYR A 290 -20.71 28.82 -11.07
C TYR A 290 -20.35 27.65 -10.16
N LEU A 291 -21.35 26.88 -9.77
CA LEU A 291 -21.18 25.68 -8.95
C LEU A 291 -21.62 24.46 -9.76
N ALA A 292 -20.72 23.52 -10.01
CA ALA A 292 -21.07 22.21 -10.54
C ALA A 292 -21.25 21.23 -9.39
N ARG A 293 -22.30 20.40 -9.44
CA ARG A 293 -22.69 19.49 -8.36
C ARG A 293 -23.11 18.13 -8.91
N THR A 294 -22.62 17.05 -8.31
CA THR A 294 -23.16 15.69 -8.52
C THR A 294 -23.63 15.10 -7.21
N THR A 295 -24.65 14.25 -7.31
CA THR A 295 -25.03 13.33 -6.24
C THR A 295 -24.91 11.90 -6.76
N PHE A 296 -24.14 11.06 -6.08
CA PHE A 296 -23.96 9.64 -6.38
C PHE A 296 -24.07 8.84 -5.09
N GLU A 297 -24.88 7.78 -5.09
CA GLU A 297 -25.10 6.92 -3.91
C GLU A 297 -25.43 7.70 -2.62
N GLY A 298 -26.26 8.75 -2.75
CA GLY A 298 -26.68 9.61 -1.62
C GLY A 298 -25.62 10.61 -1.13
N LYS A 299 -24.41 10.61 -1.70
CA LYS A 299 -23.35 11.59 -1.38
C LYS A 299 -23.31 12.70 -2.42
N THR A 300 -23.10 13.94 -1.98
CA THR A 300 -23.07 15.12 -2.87
C THR A 300 -21.68 15.79 -2.87
N ARG A 301 -21.14 16.08 -4.06
CA ARG A 301 -19.91 16.88 -4.26
C ARG A 301 -20.26 18.12 -5.06
N SER A 302 -19.62 19.23 -4.72
CA SER A 302 -19.70 20.45 -5.51
C SER A 302 -18.29 21.00 -5.79
N VAL A 303 -18.10 21.62 -6.94
CA VAL A 303 -16.87 22.29 -7.34
C VAL A 303 -17.19 23.66 -7.92
N MET A 304 -16.30 24.62 -7.65
CA MET A 304 -16.44 25.97 -8.17
C MET A 304 -15.84 26.07 -9.57
N LEU A 305 -16.62 26.62 -10.50
CA LEU A 305 -16.22 26.92 -11.86
C LEU A 305 -16.02 28.44 -11.99
N ILE A 306 -14.93 28.86 -12.64
CA ILE A 306 -14.74 30.26 -13.03
C ILE A 306 -14.86 30.31 -14.54
N TYR A 307 -16.02 30.80 -15.01
CA TYR A 307 -16.30 30.98 -16.43
C TYR A 307 -15.96 32.40 -16.86
N ALA A 308 -15.13 32.53 -17.88
CA ALA A 308 -14.79 33.79 -18.53
C ALA A 308 -14.92 33.64 -20.04
N LYS A 309 -15.65 34.58 -20.65
CA LYS A 309 -15.74 34.76 -22.11
C LYS A 309 -14.50 35.41 -22.70
#